data_AF-A0A7V8WBJ6-F1
#
_entry.id   AF-A0A7V8WBJ6-F1
#
_cell.length_a   1.000
_cell.length_b   1.000
_cell.length_c   1.000
_cell.angle_alpha   90.00
_cell.angle_beta   90.00
_cell.angle_gamma   90.00
#
_symmetry.space_group_name_H-M   'P 1'
#
loop_
_entity.id
_entity.type
_entity.pdbx_description
1 polymer ?
#
loop_
_entity_poly.entity_id
_entity_poly.type
_entity_poly.pdbx_seq_one_letter_code
_entity_poly.pdbx_strand_id
1 'polypeptide(L)'
;MTRDEARRPARVAATAAVVLLLAAAGCGDDDEGTDVAADADQIQKDYVDDVRAAIGPIAPQSQQLIAQVSQAQSISDLSQPLDEAEKGYRTATRELADVTPPEDVVALHDRLVEAQRQIADATKEAEQAADQGSRDGLDAFSEAGDRYARRSRALSEQFSELGYEF
;
A
#
# COMPACT_ATOMS: atom_id res chain seq x y z
N MET A 1 -45.31 21.86 20.77
CA MET A 1 -44.80 20.51 21.13
C MET A 1 -44.05 19.97 19.94
N THR A 2 -42.74 19.87 20.13
CA THR A 2 -41.67 19.53 19.20
C THR A 2 -41.65 18.04 18.88
N ARG A 3 -41.49 17.68 17.60
CA ARG A 3 -40.74 16.48 17.20
C ARG A 3 -39.82 16.86 16.04
N ASP A 4 -38.68 17.38 16.45
CA ASP A 4 -37.45 17.46 15.68
C ASP A 4 -37.02 16.00 15.44
N GLU A 5 -37.31 15.47 14.26
CA GLU A 5 -36.81 14.17 13.84
C GLU A 5 -35.32 14.30 13.57
N ALA A 6 -34.53 14.08 14.62
CA ALA A 6 -33.09 13.95 14.56
C ALA A 6 -32.73 12.92 13.48
N ARG A 7 -32.32 13.43 12.30
CA ARG A 7 -31.65 12.67 11.25
C ARG A 7 -30.39 12.09 11.87
N ARG A 8 -30.47 10.83 12.31
CA ARG A 8 -29.30 10.10 12.79
C ARG A 8 -28.32 10.02 11.61
N PRO A 9 -27.08 10.52 11.73
CA PRO A 9 -26.10 10.35 10.67
C PRO A 9 -25.89 8.86 10.48
N ALA A 10 -26.16 8.38 9.27
CA ALA A 10 -25.95 7.01 8.87
C ALA A 10 -24.43 6.77 8.90
N ARG A 11 -23.94 6.23 10.02
CA ARG A 11 -22.54 5.87 10.21
C ARG A 11 -22.11 4.99 9.03
N VAL A 12 -21.23 5.52 8.20
CA VAL A 12 -20.66 4.80 7.06
C VAL A 12 -19.70 3.78 7.66
N ALA A 13 -20.10 2.52 7.72
CA ALA A 13 -19.22 1.42 8.13
C ALA A 13 -18.32 1.05 6.94
N ALA A 14 -17.34 1.89 6.64
CA ALA A 14 -16.34 1.60 5.62
C ALA A 14 -15.23 0.76 6.28
N THR A 15 -15.17 -0.52 5.91
CA THR A 15 -14.18 -1.47 6.41
C THR A 15 -12.91 -1.30 5.55
N ALA A 16 -12.04 -0.37 5.93
CA ALA A 16 -10.76 -0.17 5.26
C ALA A 16 -9.76 -1.24 5.72
N ALA A 17 -9.66 -2.34 4.97
CA ALA A 17 -8.60 -3.32 5.15
C ALA A 17 -7.37 -2.84 4.36
N VAL A 18 -6.45 -2.12 5.01
CA VAL A 18 -5.11 -1.89 4.48
C VAL A 18 -4.12 -2.67 5.33
N VAL A 19 -3.66 -3.79 4.78
CA VAL A 19 -2.71 -4.70 5.42
C VAL A 19 -1.31 -4.19 5.16
N LEU A 20 -0.62 -3.78 6.23
CA LEU A 20 0.79 -3.44 6.22
C LEU A 20 1.63 -4.66 6.56
N LEU A 21 2.31 -5.21 5.56
CA LEU A 21 3.24 -6.34 5.70
C LEU A 21 4.66 -5.90 5.37
N LEU A 22 5.18 -4.93 6.10
CA LEU A 22 6.62 -4.60 6.07
C LEU A 22 7.07 -4.33 7.50
N ALA A 23 7.24 -5.42 8.23
CA ALA A 23 7.84 -5.40 9.55
C ALA A 23 8.86 -6.53 9.63
N ALA A 24 9.88 -6.48 8.77
CA ALA A 24 11.13 -7.18 9.02
C ALA A 24 12.10 -6.18 9.68
N ALA A 25 12.04 -6.13 11.01
CA ALA A 25 13.14 -5.65 11.83
C ALA A 25 14.26 -6.69 11.74
N GLY A 26 15.33 -6.37 11.01
CA GLY A 26 16.50 -7.22 10.87
C GLY A 26 17.78 -6.40 10.88
N CYS A 27 18.16 -5.90 12.07
CA CYS A 27 19.50 -5.39 12.34
C CYS A 27 20.37 -6.60 12.73
N GLY A 28 21.35 -6.96 11.90
CA GLY A 28 22.28 -8.06 12.14
C GLY A 28 23.63 -7.74 11.52
N ASP A 29 24.60 -7.51 12.41
CA ASP A 29 26.02 -7.16 12.25
C ASP A 29 26.86 -8.07 11.33
N ASP A 30 27.84 -7.40 10.71
CA ASP A 30 29.22 -7.75 10.30
C ASP A 30 29.71 -9.21 10.19
N ASP A 31 30.31 -9.56 9.03
CA ASP A 31 31.60 -10.28 8.96
C ASP A 31 32.25 -10.12 7.55
N GLU A 32 33.54 -9.77 7.54
CA GLU A 32 34.35 -9.46 6.34
C GLU A 32 34.82 -10.72 5.60
N GLY A 33 34.48 -10.86 4.32
CA GLY A 33 35.07 -11.85 3.41
C GLY A 33 34.77 -11.56 1.94
N THR A 34 35.74 -11.02 1.20
CA THR A 34 35.66 -10.85 -0.27
C THR A 34 35.74 -12.18 -0.98
N ASP A 35 34.67 -12.62 -1.65
CA ASP A 35 34.68 -13.60 -2.75
C ASP A 35 33.28 -13.74 -3.38
N VAL A 36 32.95 -12.95 -4.42
CA VAL A 36 31.83 -13.04 -5.41
C VAL A 36 30.38 -13.26 -4.91
N ALA A 37 30.14 -14.11 -3.91
CA ALA A 37 28.90 -14.21 -3.15
C ALA A 37 28.60 -12.93 -2.35
N ALA A 38 29.63 -12.23 -1.86
CA ALA A 38 29.47 -10.93 -1.21
C ALA A 38 28.81 -9.88 -2.12
N ASP A 39 29.06 -9.93 -3.43
CA ASP A 39 28.44 -9.01 -4.40
C ASP A 39 26.96 -9.34 -4.62
N ALA A 40 26.59 -10.62 -4.67
CA ALA A 40 25.21 -11.04 -4.83
C ALA A 40 24.36 -10.72 -3.59
N ASP A 41 24.87 -11.01 -2.40
CA ASP A 41 24.20 -10.68 -1.13
C ASP A 41 24.04 -9.16 -0.96
N GLN A 42 25.04 -8.38 -1.39
CA GLN A 42 24.97 -6.92 -1.38
C GLN A 42 23.93 -6.39 -2.37
N ILE A 43 23.91 -6.89 -3.62
CA ILE A 43 22.90 -6.51 -4.62
C ILE A 43 21.49 -6.81 -4.11
N GLN A 44 21.32 -7.97 -3.47
CA GLN A 44 20.06 -8.38 -2.90
C GLN A 44 19.60 -7.43 -1.79
N LYS A 45 20.51 -7.08 -0.89
CA LYS A 45 20.26 -6.14 0.22
C LYS A 45 19.93 -4.74 -0.29
N ASP A 46 20.70 -4.23 -1.25
CA ASP A 46 20.49 -2.91 -1.84
C ASP A 46 19.11 -2.83 -2.49
N TYR A 47 18.72 -3.87 -3.26
CA TYR A 47 17.39 -3.94 -3.85
C TYR A 47 16.27 -3.96 -2.80
N VAL A 48 16.42 -4.76 -1.73
CA VAL A 48 15.42 -4.81 -0.64
C VAL A 48 15.29 -3.44 0.04
N ASP A 49 16.42 -2.79 0.34
CA ASP A 49 16.44 -1.49 1.01
C ASP A 49 15.84 -0.39 0.12
N ASP A 50 16.11 -0.40 -1.18
CA ASP A 50 15.52 0.52 -2.16
C ASP A 50 14.01 0.34 -2.27
N VAL A 51 13.52 -0.91 -2.36
CA VAL A 51 12.08 -1.20 -2.36
C VAL A 51 11.44 -0.74 -1.06
N ARG A 52 12.05 -1.00 0.10
CA ARG A 52 11.57 -0.52 1.41
C ARG A 52 11.55 1.00 1.48
N ALA A 53 12.54 1.68 0.91
CA ALA A 53 12.57 3.14 0.86
C ALA A 53 11.41 3.70 0.01
N ALA A 54 11.13 3.07 -1.14
CA ALA A 54 10.05 3.48 -2.04
C ALA A 54 8.65 3.31 -1.44
N ILE A 55 8.42 2.23 -0.68
CA ILE A 55 7.08 1.90 -0.17
C ILE A 55 6.90 2.20 1.33
N GLY A 56 7.98 2.38 2.08
CA GLY A 56 7.96 2.69 3.51
C GLY A 56 7.11 3.90 3.89
N PRO A 57 7.16 5.03 3.16
CA PRO A 57 6.31 6.19 3.43
C PRO A 57 4.81 5.93 3.32
N ILE A 58 4.39 4.91 2.56
CA ILE A 58 2.96 4.56 2.40
C ILE A 58 2.36 4.02 3.69
N ALA A 59 3.17 3.37 4.53
CA ALA A 59 2.70 2.72 5.75
C ALA A 59 1.96 3.67 6.70
N PRO A 60 2.58 4.76 7.18
CA PRO A 60 1.87 5.72 8.02
C PRO A 60 0.69 6.39 7.30
N GLN A 61 0.80 6.65 5.99
CA GLN A 61 -0.30 7.24 5.20
C GLN A 61 -1.53 6.31 5.16
N SER A 62 -1.32 5.01 4.98
CA SER A 62 -2.38 4.01 4.96
C SER A 62 -3.07 3.90 6.32
N GLN A 63 -2.31 3.96 7.42
CA GLN A 63 -2.88 3.98 8.77
C GLN A 63 -3.70 5.24 9.02
N GLN A 64 -3.22 6.39 8.55
CA GLN A 64 -3.94 7.65 8.64
C GLN A 64 -5.25 7.61 7.85
N LEU A 65 -5.24 7.06 6.62
CA LEU A 65 -6.44 6.86 5.83
C LEU A 65 -7.45 5.98 6.57
N ILE A 66 -7.04 4.84 7.13
CA ILE A 66 -7.92 3.97 7.92
C ILE A 66 -8.56 4.74 9.09
N ALA A 67 -7.75 5.53 9.81
CA ALA A 67 -8.26 6.34 10.92
C ALA A 67 -9.29 7.37 10.44
N GLN A 68 -9.02 8.07 9.34
CA GLN A 68 -9.93 9.04 8.74
C GLN A 68 -11.23 8.37 8.26
N VAL A 69 -11.13 7.20 7.64
CA VAL A 69 -12.27 6.37 7.23
C VAL A 69 -13.18 6.03 8.42
N SER A 70 -12.59 5.66 9.56
CA SER A 70 -13.35 5.31 10.76
C SER A 70 -14.06 6.51 11.44
N GLN A 71 -13.57 7.73 11.19
CA GLN A 71 -14.06 8.96 11.81
C GLN A 71 -15.01 9.76 10.92
N ALA A 72 -15.04 9.46 9.62
CA ALA A 72 -15.89 10.13 8.65
C ALA A 72 -17.38 10.07 9.03
N GLN A 73 -18.05 11.22 8.95
CA GLN A 73 -19.48 11.34 9.22
C GLN A 73 -20.31 11.20 7.93
N SER A 74 -19.66 11.44 6.78
CA SER A 74 -20.22 11.30 5.45
C SER A 74 -19.20 10.68 4.48
N ILE A 75 -19.67 10.18 3.34
CA ILE A 75 -18.79 9.65 2.29
C ILE A 75 -17.94 10.78 1.70
N SER A 76 -18.51 11.97 1.56
CA SER A 76 -17.78 13.13 1.02
C SER A 76 -16.64 13.61 1.92
N ASP A 77 -16.67 13.28 3.22
CA ASP A 77 -15.55 13.56 4.14
C ASP A 77 -14.28 12.76 3.77
N LEU A 78 -14.42 11.72 2.93
CA LEU A 78 -13.33 10.83 2.53
C LEU A 78 -12.60 11.31 1.28
N SER A 79 -13.13 12.27 0.52
CA SER A 79 -12.53 12.72 -0.74
C SER A 79 -11.07 13.19 -0.54
N GLN A 80 -10.85 14.14 0.36
CA GLN A 80 -9.50 14.65 0.63
C GLN A 80 -8.55 13.56 1.19
N PRO A 81 -8.94 12.77 2.21
CA PRO A 81 -8.17 11.58 2.63
C PRO A 81 -7.73 10.65 1.49
N LEU A 82 -8.65 10.35 0.57
CA LEU A 82 -8.40 9.45 -0.54
C LEU A 82 -7.49 10.10 -1.60
N ASP A 83 -7.64 11.40 -1.87
CA ASP A 83 -6.72 12.17 -2.73
C ASP A 83 -5.28 12.20 -2.17
N GLU A 84 -5.13 12.40 -0.86
CA GLU A 84 -3.81 12.36 -0.21
C GLU A 84 -3.19 10.96 -0.29
N ALA A 85 -3.97 9.91 -0.04
CA ALA A 85 -3.52 8.53 -0.17
C ALA A 85 -3.16 8.16 -1.63
N GLU A 86 -3.96 8.60 -2.60
CA GLU A 86 -3.71 8.38 -4.04
C GLU A 86 -2.35 8.97 -4.45
N LYS A 87 -2.06 10.21 -4.06
CA LYS A 87 -0.76 10.85 -4.32
C LYS A 87 0.40 10.10 -3.69
N GLY A 88 0.20 9.57 -2.48
CA GLY A 88 1.14 8.70 -1.80
C GLY A 88 1.42 7.42 -2.60
N TYR A 89 0.37 6.68 -2.96
CA TYR A 89 0.48 5.46 -3.75
C TYR A 89 1.09 5.71 -5.14
N ARG A 90 0.78 6.83 -5.81
CA ARG A 90 1.39 7.22 -7.09
C ARG A 90 2.86 7.54 -6.97
N THR A 91 3.25 8.21 -5.89
CA THR A 91 4.67 8.53 -5.63
C THR A 91 5.44 7.24 -5.42
N ALA A 92 4.96 6.37 -4.54
CA ALA A 92 5.59 5.07 -4.34
C ALA A 92 5.58 4.17 -5.58
N THR A 93 4.53 4.22 -6.41
CA THR A 93 4.53 3.47 -7.70
C THR A 93 5.68 3.93 -8.60
N ARG A 94 5.94 5.25 -8.65
CA ARG A 94 7.04 5.81 -9.45
C ARG A 94 8.39 5.45 -8.85
N GLU A 95 8.58 5.70 -7.55
CA GLU A 95 9.82 5.39 -6.86
C GLU A 95 10.15 3.89 -6.94
N LEU A 96 9.14 3.03 -6.79
CA LEU A 96 9.31 1.60 -6.93
C LEU A 96 9.70 1.22 -8.37
N ALA A 97 9.05 1.80 -9.39
CA ALA A 97 9.36 1.52 -10.79
C ALA A 97 10.76 2.00 -11.21
N ASP A 98 11.33 2.97 -10.48
CA ASP A 98 12.69 3.48 -10.70
C ASP A 98 13.76 2.60 -10.01
N VAL A 99 13.38 1.69 -9.11
CA VAL A 99 14.29 0.70 -8.53
C VAL A 99 14.73 -0.26 -9.63
N THR A 100 16.04 -0.53 -9.70
CA THR A 100 16.58 -1.51 -10.65
C THR A 100 16.55 -2.91 -10.01
N PRO A 101 15.68 -3.84 -10.47
CA PRO A 101 15.65 -5.18 -9.91
C PRO A 101 16.82 -6.04 -10.41
N PRO A 102 17.36 -6.94 -9.57
CA PRO A 102 18.22 -8.03 -10.00
C PRO A 102 17.52 -8.96 -11.00
N GLU A 103 18.30 -9.61 -11.88
CA GLU A 103 17.76 -10.37 -13.03
C GLU A 103 16.77 -11.48 -12.64
N ASP A 104 17.00 -12.12 -11.49
CA ASP A 104 16.19 -13.23 -10.97
C ASP A 104 14.82 -12.78 -10.43
N VAL A 105 14.65 -11.49 -10.13
CA VAL A 105 13.40 -10.94 -9.56
C VAL A 105 12.70 -9.88 -10.41
N VAL A 106 13.21 -9.53 -11.60
CA VAL A 106 12.58 -8.55 -12.52
C VAL A 106 11.06 -8.79 -12.68
N ALA A 107 10.65 -10.02 -12.94
CA ALA A 107 9.24 -10.35 -13.14
C ALA A 107 8.39 -10.19 -11.85
N LEU A 108 8.97 -10.44 -10.68
CA LEU A 108 8.30 -10.22 -9.39
C LEU A 108 8.21 -8.73 -9.07
N HIS A 109 9.27 -7.98 -9.37
CA HIS A 109 9.31 -6.53 -9.26
C HIS A 109 8.22 -5.86 -10.11
N ASP A 110 8.12 -6.21 -11.39
CA ASP A 110 7.08 -5.69 -12.29
C ASP A 110 5.67 -5.97 -11.75
N ARG A 111 5.47 -7.16 -11.16
CA ARG A 111 4.21 -7.54 -10.53
C ARG A 111 3.90 -6.74 -9.27
N LEU A 112 4.92 -6.33 -8.51
CA LEU A 112 4.78 -5.46 -7.34
C LEU A 112 4.44 -4.03 -7.76
N VAL A 113 5.15 -3.46 -8.75
CA VAL A 113 4.85 -2.14 -9.34
C VAL A 113 3.41 -2.11 -9.85
N GLU A 114 2.99 -3.15 -10.57
CA GLU A 114 1.62 -3.24 -11.07
C GLU A 114 0.58 -3.35 -9.95
N ALA A 115 0.86 -4.09 -8.88
CA ALA A 115 -0.04 -4.14 -7.73
C ALA A 115 -0.18 -2.75 -7.06
N GLN A 116 0.93 -2.03 -6.93
CA GLN A 116 0.96 -0.67 -6.35
C GLN A 116 0.21 0.35 -7.23
N ARG A 117 0.30 0.20 -8.56
CA ARG A 117 -0.48 1.00 -9.51
C ARG A 117 -1.98 0.74 -9.38
N GLN A 118 -2.39 -0.53 -9.28
CA GLN A 118 -3.79 -0.92 -9.17
C GLN A 118 -4.45 -0.37 -7.90
N ILE A 119 -3.75 -0.37 -6.76
CA ILE A 119 -4.30 0.24 -5.54
C ILE A 119 -4.37 1.77 -5.65
N ALA A 120 -3.41 2.42 -6.32
CA ALA A 120 -3.49 3.86 -6.61
C ALA A 120 -4.71 4.20 -7.48
N ASP A 121 -4.95 3.43 -8.55
CA ASP A 121 -6.10 3.59 -9.45
C ASP A 121 -7.42 3.41 -8.69
N ALA A 122 -7.54 2.34 -7.89
CA ALA A 122 -8.71 2.10 -7.06
C ALA A 122 -8.94 3.21 -6.01
N THR A 123 -7.87 3.78 -5.46
CA THR A 123 -7.96 4.93 -4.54
C THR A 123 -8.51 6.16 -5.25
N LYS A 124 -8.10 6.39 -6.50
CA LYS A 124 -8.63 7.49 -7.31
C LYS A 124 -10.11 7.31 -7.63
N GLU A 125 -10.54 6.10 -7.95
CA GLU A 125 -11.95 5.78 -8.17
C GLU A 125 -12.78 5.99 -6.90
N ALA A 126 -12.23 5.61 -5.74
CA ALA A 126 -12.83 5.84 -4.44
C ALA A 126 -13.03 7.34 -4.14
N GLU A 127 -12.00 8.16 -4.41
CA GLU A 127 -12.05 9.61 -4.25
C GLU A 127 -13.14 10.23 -5.13
N GLN A 128 -13.20 9.86 -6.41
CA GLN A 128 -14.23 10.35 -7.33
C GLN A 128 -15.65 9.97 -6.87
N ALA A 129 -15.82 8.76 -6.33
CA ALA A 129 -17.09 8.33 -5.77
C ALA A 129 -17.43 9.11 -4.48
N ALA A 130 -16.45 9.37 -3.63
CA ALA A 130 -16.61 10.16 -2.41
C ALA A 130 -17.05 11.60 -2.72
N ASP A 131 -16.44 12.24 -3.71
CA ASP A 131 -16.83 13.56 -4.22
C ASP A 131 -18.28 13.61 -4.71
N GLN A 132 -18.76 12.51 -5.29
CA GLN A 132 -20.14 12.36 -5.76
C GLN A 132 -21.11 11.92 -4.65
N GLY A 133 -20.62 11.65 -3.44
CA GLY A 133 -21.40 11.10 -2.33
C GLY A 133 -21.88 9.66 -2.58
N SER A 134 -21.24 8.92 -3.49
CA SER A 134 -21.57 7.54 -3.84
C SER A 134 -20.75 6.54 -3.03
N ARG A 135 -21.37 5.40 -2.69
CA ARG A 135 -20.69 4.28 -2.01
C ARG A 135 -20.03 3.30 -2.97
N ASP A 136 -20.45 3.27 -4.23
CA ASP A 136 -20.05 2.21 -5.16
C ASP A 136 -18.52 2.15 -5.37
N GLY A 137 -17.85 3.30 -5.36
CA GLY A 137 -16.37 3.36 -5.44
C GLY A 137 -15.66 2.97 -4.15
N LEU A 138 -16.30 3.09 -2.98
CA LEU A 138 -15.71 2.66 -1.70
C LEU A 138 -15.71 1.13 -1.57
N ASP A 139 -16.76 0.47 -2.06
CA ASP A 139 -16.83 -1.00 -2.09
C ASP A 139 -15.78 -1.58 -3.04
N ALA A 140 -15.64 -0.98 -4.24
CA ALA A 140 -14.59 -1.36 -5.19
C ALA A 140 -13.18 -1.14 -4.63
N PHE A 141 -12.96 -0.04 -3.90
CA PHE A 141 -11.70 0.24 -3.20
C PHE A 141 -11.40 -0.78 -2.10
N SER A 142 -12.40 -1.14 -1.29
CA SER A 142 -12.25 -2.18 -0.27
C SER A 142 -11.85 -3.52 -0.89
N GLU A 143 -12.50 -3.92 -1.99
CA GLU A 143 -12.15 -5.14 -2.72
C GLU A 143 -10.74 -5.06 -3.34
N ALA A 144 -10.36 -3.89 -3.86
CA ALA A 144 -9.01 -3.66 -4.38
C ALA A 144 -7.95 -3.75 -3.28
N GLY A 145 -8.21 -3.21 -2.09
CA GLY A 145 -7.34 -3.35 -0.91
C GLY A 145 -7.16 -4.81 -0.49
N ASP A 146 -8.23 -5.58 -0.48
CA ASP A 146 -8.21 -7.02 -0.21
C ASP A 146 -7.41 -7.81 -1.26
N ARG A 147 -7.59 -7.49 -2.55
CA ARG A 147 -6.81 -8.09 -3.65
C ARG A 147 -5.34 -7.71 -3.53
N TYR A 148 -5.04 -6.45 -3.23
CA TYR A 148 -3.69 -5.95 -3.01
C TYR A 148 -3.02 -6.71 -1.86
N ALA A 149 -3.66 -6.80 -0.69
CA ALA A 149 -3.14 -7.53 0.46
C ALA A 149 -2.81 -9.00 0.16
N ARG A 150 -3.71 -9.72 -0.53
CA ARG A 150 -3.46 -11.11 -0.94
C ARG A 150 -2.30 -11.21 -1.92
N ARG A 151 -2.22 -10.30 -2.89
CA ARG A 151 -1.16 -10.29 -3.90
C ARG A 151 0.19 -9.92 -3.29
N SER A 152 0.25 -8.92 -2.43
CA SER A 152 1.47 -8.51 -1.72
C SER A 152 2.00 -9.62 -0.83
N ARG A 153 1.12 -10.37 -0.14
CA ARG A 153 1.52 -11.57 0.61
C ARG A 153 2.12 -12.64 -0.30
N ALA A 154 1.44 -12.97 -1.40
CA ALA A 154 1.94 -13.98 -2.34
C ALA A 154 3.26 -13.55 -3.01
N LEU A 155 3.43 -12.25 -3.28
CA LEU A 155 4.69 -11.71 -3.81
C LEU A 155 5.80 -11.78 -2.76
N SER A 156 5.53 -11.40 -1.51
CA SER A 156 6.47 -11.53 -0.40
C SER A 156 6.93 -12.98 -0.22
N GLU A 157 6.03 -13.95 -0.29
CA GLU A 157 6.38 -15.38 -0.22
C GLU A 157 7.30 -15.80 -1.40
N GLN A 158 6.99 -15.37 -2.64
CA GLN A 158 7.83 -15.64 -3.82
C GLN A 158 9.21 -14.95 -3.75
N PHE A 159 9.29 -13.76 -3.16
CA PHE A 159 10.56 -13.06 -2.94
C PHE A 159 11.41 -13.78 -1.88
N SER A 160 10.82 -14.18 -0.76
CA SER A 160 11.53 -14.94 0.28
C SER A 160 12.02 -16.30 -0.24
N GLU A 161 11.30 -16.98 -1.14
CA GLU A 161 11.77 -18.20 -1.80
C GLU A 161 13.06 -18.00 -2.61
N LEU A 162 13.32 -16.77 -3.07
CA LEU A 162 14.53 -16.37 -3.79
C LEU A 162 15.57 -15.70 -2.88
N GLY A 163 15.32 -15.66 -1.57
CA GLY A 163 16.21 -15.07 -0.56
C GLY A 163 15.87 -13.63 -0.17
N TYR A 164 14.97 -12.95 -0.86
CA TYR A 164 14.64 -11.54 -0.66
C TYR A 164 13.60 -11.34 0.46
N GLU A 165 14.04 -10.86 1.62
CA GLU A 165 13.22 -10.71 2.83
C GLU A 165 12.78 -9.25 3.02
N PHE A 166 11.46 -8.99 2.95
CA PHE A 166 10.85 -7.65 3.01
C PHE A 166 10.24 -7.30 4.37
#